data_AF-A0A842YA78-F1
#
_entry.id   AF-A0A842YA78-F1
#
_cell.length_a   1.000
_cell.length_b   1.000
_cell.length_c   1.000
_cell.angle_alpha   90.00
_cell.angle_beta   90.00
_cell.angle_gamma   90.00
#
_symmetry.space_group_name_H-M   'P 1'
#
loop_
_entity.id
_entity.type
_entity.pdbx_description
1 polymer ?
#
loop_
_entity_poly.entity_id
_entity_poly.type
_entity_poly.pdbx_seq_one_letter_code
_entity_poly.pdbx_strand_id
1 'polypeptide(L)' 'RSIRPGFGLHPRYLEQIIGKNARKDIEKGTPLDWAFIE' A
#
# COMPACT_ATOMS: atom_id res chain seq x y z
N ARG A 1 3.42 -12.02 -4.21
CA ARG A 1 4.24 -12.09 -2.97
C ARG A 1 3.78 -10.97 -2.04
N SER A 2 3.05 -11.29 -0.96
CA SER A 2 2.59 -10.29 0.03
C SER A 2 3.47 -10.39 1.27
N ILE A 3 4.11 -9.29 1.66
CA ILE A 3 4.89 -9.19 2.91
C ILE A 3 3.92 -8.63 3.95
N ARG A 4 3.66 -9.37 5.03
CA ARG A 4 2.78 -8.92 6.12
C ARG A 4 3.48 -7.78 6.87
N PRO A 5 2.98 -6.54 6.80
CA PRO A 5 3.60 -5.43 7.50
C PRO A 5 3.27 -5.47 9.00
N GLY A 6 4.20 -5.05 9.84
CA GLY A 6 3.93 -4.82 11.27
C GLY A 6 3.24 -3.47 11.54
N PHE A 7 3.30 -2.55 10.56
CA PHE A 7 2.75 -1.20 10.59
C PHE A 7 2.25 -0.82 9.19
N GLY A 8 1.09 -0.15 9.05
CA GLY A 8 0.49 0.25 7.77
C GLY A 8 -0.71 -0.59 7.33
N LEU A 9 -1.06 -0.53 6.05
CA LEU A 9 -2.24 -1.18 5.48
C LEU A 9 -2.16 -2.70 5.55
N HIS A 10 -3.23 -3.30 6.07
CA HIS A 10 -3.34 -4.75 6.14
C HIS A 10 -3.45 -5.34 4.72
N PRO A 11 -2.79 -6.49 4.43
CA PRO A 11 -2.84 -7.12 3.11
C PRO A 11 -4.24 -7.47 2.58
N ARG A 12 -5.27 -7.46 3.44
CA ARG A 12 -6.68 -7.64 3.03
C ARG A 12 -7.15 -6.54 2.07
N TYR A 13 -6.61 -5.33 2.20
CA TYR A 13 -6.98 -4.19 1.36
C TYR A 13 -6.27 -4.20 0.00
N LEU A 14 -5.37 -5.17 -0.25
CA LEU A 14 -4.61 -5.28 -1.49
C LEU A 14 -5.51 -5.25 -2.73
N GLU A 15 -6.63 -5.98 -2.71
CA GLU A 15 -7.56 -6.02 -3.84
C GLU A 15 -8.25 -4.67 -4.10
N GLN A 16 -8.43 -3.84 -3.08
CA GLN A 16 -9.06 -2.52 -3.22
C GLN A 16 -8.10 -1.46 -3.74
N ILE A 17 -6.80 -1.63 -3.50
CA ILE A 17 -5.75 -0.69 -3.90
C ILE A 17 -5.11 -1.07 -5.24
N ILE A 18 -5.22 -2.33 -5.66
CA ILE A 18 -4.73 -2.78 -6.96
C ILE A 18 -5.52 -2.06 -8.06
N GLY A 19 -4.79 -1.40 -8.96
CA GLY A 19 -5.37 -0.59 -10.05
C GLY A 19 -5.58 0.89 -9.70
N LYS A 20 -5.29 1.30 -8.46
CA LYS A 20 -5.29 2.71 -8.05
C LYS A 20 -3.94 3.37 -8.34
N ASN A 21 -3.94 4.68 -8.55
CA ASN A 21 -2.72 5.46 -8.74
C ASN A 21 -2.10 5.85 -7.40
N ALA A 22 -0.77 5.91 -7.37
CA ALA A 22 -0.04 6.45 -6.23
C ALA A 22 0.00 7.98 -6.33
N ARG A 23 -0.31 8.67 -5.24
CA ARG A 23 -0.28 10.14 -5.16
C ARG A 23 1.14 10.73 -5.15
N LYS A 24 2.14 9.91 -4.89
CA LYS A 24 3.56 10.26 -4.87
C LYS A 24 4.43 9.02 -5.05
N ASP A 25 5.71 9.24 -5.28
CA ASP A 25 6.69 8.16 -5.29
C ASP A 25 6.76 7.47 -3.92
N ILE A 26 6.72 6.13 -3.94
CA ILE A 26 6.78 5.29 -2.74
C ILE A 26 7.99 4.38 -2.88
N GLU A 27 8.92 4.48 -1.92
CA GLU A 27 10.11 3.65 -1.90
C GLU A 27 9.79 2.20 -1.51
N LYS A 28 10.62 1.27 -1.97
CA LYS A 28 10.48 -0.14 -1.64
C LYS A 28 10.75 -0.36 -0.16
N GLY A 29 9.75 -0.90 0.55
CA GLY A 29 9.84 -1.16 1.99
C GLY A 29 9.09 -0.15 2.84
N THR A 30 8.54 0.91 2.25
CA THR A 30 7.64 1.83 2.93
C THR A 30 6.30 1.16 3.24
N PRO A 31 5.81 1.23 4.50
CA PRO A 31 4.45 0.85 4.85
C PRO A 31 3.42 1.58 3.99
N LEU A 32 2.52 0.84 3.36
CA LEU A 32 1.49 1.45 2.53
C LEU A 32 0.39 2.06 3.40
N ASP A 33 -0.10 3.25 3.05
CA ASP A 33 -1.16 3.96 3.75
C ASP A 33 -2.20 4.49 2.75
N TRP A 34 -3.45 4.66 3.18
CA TRP A 34 -4.51 5.28 2.37
C TRP A 34 -4.13 6.68 1.89
N ALA A 35 -3.27 7.38 2.62
CA ALA A 35 -2.75 8.68 2.20
C ALA A 35 -2.01 8.65 0.84
N PHE A 36 -1.47 7.50 0.44
CA PHE A 36 -0.70 7.36 -0.80
C PHE A 36 -1.54 6.96 -2.01
N ILE A 37 -2.82 6.65 -1.83
CA ILE A 37 -3.69 6.07 -2.85
C ILE A 37 -4.73 7.11 -3.28
N GLU A 38 -4.96 7.26 -4.59
CA GLU A 38 -6.00 8.12 -5.19
C GLU A 38 -7.29 7.39 -5.54
#